data_AF-A0AA51ZW92-F1
#
_entry.id   AF-A0AA51ZW92-F1
#
_cell.length_a   1.000
_cell.length_b   1.000
_cell.length_c   1.000
_cell.angle_alpha   90.00
_cell.angle_beta   90.00
_cell.angle_gamma   90.00
#
_symmetry.space_group_name_H-M   'P 1'
#
loop_
_entity.id
_entity.type
_entity.pdbx_description
1 polymer ?
#
loop_
_entity_poly.entity_id
_entity_poly.type
_entity_poly.pdbx_seq_one_letter_code
_entity_poly.pdbx_strand_id
1 'polypeptide(L)'
;MASTLCKSDPFGYDLIISFEVETENLRIIHYHNWSDSTRESRFKMISTDQNPFTPENNYAYVMAIDKKSSDTLFKSPSPALTHIEVSDDEQYIIGITNIMLWNPFQLVAYNLKGDVVYKRHITSIEAKLDSADFKYFKNNYSKGFKHLQELDRIHLYKGYYYIDFLSANMPTKIKEAGNYLIKLKSNNHLSDDFSETTSNYIFWYQESDPKLEICSLPNKLDYISLLDPEGNRFYLMIK
;
A
#
# COMPACT_ATOMS: atom_id res chain seq x y z
N MET A 1 11.56 24.64 -10.04
CA MET A 1 12.23 23.33 -9.88
C MET A 1 12.50 23.16 -8.40
N ALA A 2 11.66 22.40 -7.68
CA ALA A 2 11.93 22.04 -6.30
C ALA A 2 13.01 20.95 -6.30
N SER A 3 14.12 21.17 -5.60
CA SER A 3 15.12 20.12 -5.41
C SER A 3 14.55 19.07 -4.48
N THR A 4 14.32 17.86 -4.99
CA THR A 4 13.93 16.70 -4.18
C THR A 4 15.10 16.35 -3.26
N LEU A 5 15.07 16.85 -2.01
CA LEU A 5 15.99 16.42 -0.96
C LEU A 5 15.69 14.96 -0.67
N CYS A 6 16.55 14.06 -1.16
CA CYS A 6 16.43 12.64 -0.87
C CYS A 6 16.91 12.41 0.57
N LYS A 7 15.99 12.12 1.48
CA LYS A 7 16.31 11.78 2.87
C LYS A 7 16.91 10.38 2.88
N SER A 8 18.17 10.25 3.28
CA SER A 8 18.83 8.96 3.47
C SER A 8 18.58 8.48 4.89
N ASP A 9 18.26 7.19 5.03
CA ASP A 9 18.18 6.54 6.34
C ASP A 9 19.47 5.76 6.61
N PRO A 10 20.06 5.86 7.81
CA PRO A 10 21.28 5.14 8.15
C PRO A 10 21.06 3.64 8.37
N PHE A 11 19.82 3.20 8.67
CA PHE A 11 19.48 1.82 8.99
C PHE A 11 18.13 1.41 8.40
N GLY A 12 17.97 0.10 8.18
CA GLY A 12 16.69 -0.49 7.77
C GLY A 12 15.67 -0.48 8.92
N TYR A 13 14.38 -0.36 8.63
CA TYR A 13 13.33 -0.58 9.63
C TYR A 13 13.38 -2.03 10.15
N ASP A 14 13.47 -2.19 11.47
CA ASP A 14 13.73 -3.47 12.14
C ASP A 14 12.83 -3.78 13.35
N LEU A 15 11.74 -3.02 13.52
CA LEU A 15 10.90 -3.13 14.72
C LEU A 15 10.00 -4.38 14.72
N ILE A 16 9.67 -4.79 15.94
CA ILE A 16 8.60 -5.76 16.24
C ILE A 16 7.49 -4.98 16.92
N ILE A 17 6.33 -4.91 16.30
CA ILE A 17 5.20 -4.12 16.79
C ILE A 17 4.01 -5.05 16.99
N SER A 18 3.33 -4.85 18.12
CA SER A 18 1.98 -5.36 18.35
C SER A 18 1.15 -4.20 18.91
N PHE A 19 0.02 -3.93 18.29
CA PHE A 19 -0.94 -2.94 18.80
C PHE A 19 -2.36 -3.41 18.60
N GLU A 20 -3.27 -2.70 19.23
CA GLU A 20 -4.67 -3.05 19.31
C GLU A 20 -5.55 -1.82 19.08
N VAL A 21 -6.68 -2.04 18.41
CA VAL A 21 -7.74 -1.07 18.22
C VAL A 21 -9.04 -1.74 18.66
N GLU A 22 -9.85 -1.02 19.45
CA GLU A 22 -11.16 -1.50 19.86
C GLU A 22 -12.26 -0.57 19.36
N THR A 23 -13.41 -1.15 19.03
CA THR A 23 -14.66 -0.47 18.77
C THR A 23 -15.74 -0.95 19.75
N GLU A 24 -17.02 -0.73 19.44
CA GLU A 24 -18.12 -1.23 20.25
C GLU A 24 -18.15 -2.77 20.23
N ASN A 25 -18.13 -3.39 19.06
CA ASN A 25 -18.25 -4.85 18.95
C ASN A 25 -16.95 -5.58 18.60
N LEU A 26 -15.89 -4.89 18.18
CA LEU A 26 -14.67 -5.52 17.69
C LEU A 26 -13.43 -5.16 18.52
N ARG A 27 -12.54 -6.15 18.62
CA ARG A 27 -11.15 -5.97 19.06
C ARG A 27 -10.24 -6.44 17.94
N ILE A 28 -9.44 -5.51 17.40
CA ILE A 28 -8.52 -5.75 16.29
C ILE A 28 -7.09 -5.74 16.81
N ILE A 29 -6.35 -6.80 16.53
CA ILE A 29 -4.94 -6.93 16.90
C ILE A 29 -4.12 -6.97 15.61
N HIS A 30 -3.13 -6.09 15.52
CA HIS A 30 -2.08 -6.18 14.52
C HIS A 30 -0.77 -6.58 15.17
N TYR A 31 -0.04 -7.45 14.48
CA TYR A 31 1.34 -7.78 14.80
C TYR A 31 2.17 -7.77 13.53
N HIS A 32 3.40 -7.27 13.64
CA HIS A 32 4.45 -7.57 12.68
C HIS A 32 5.83 -7.67 13.34
N ASN A 33 6.72 -8.45 12.72
CA ASN A 33 8.12 -8.57 13.05
C ASN A 33 8.96 -8.26 11.80
N TRP A 34 9.53 -7.06 11.76
CA TRP A 34 10.43 -6.61 10.70
C TRP A 34 11.91 -6.74 11.07
N SER A 35 12.23 -7.43 12.16
CA SER A 35 13.62 -7.71 12.55
C SER A 35 14.30 -8.68 11.57
N ASP A 36 15.61 -8.90 11.76
CA ASP A 36 16.38 -9.83 10.95
C ASP A 36 15.85 -11.28 11.01
N SER A 37 15.10 -11.67 12.05
CA SER A 37 14.57 -13.04 12.16
C SER A 37 13.57 -13.41 11.06
N THR A 38 12.93 -12.42 10.43
CA THR A 38 11.96 -12.62 9.33
C THR A 38 12.50 -12.18 7.97
N ARG A 39 13.76 -11.73 7.91
CA ARG A 39 14.37 -11.13 6.72
C ARG A 39 14.32 -12.06 5.50
N GLU A 40 14.61 -13.34 5.68
CA GLU A 40 14.59 -14.31 4.58
C GLU A 40 13.18 -14.48 4.00
N SER A 41 12.16 -14.63 4.86
CA SER A 41 10.76 -14.70 4.42
C SER A 41 10.31 -13.44 3.69
N ARG A 42 10.68 -12.26 4.20
CA ARG A 42 10.37 -10.96 3.56
C ARG A 42 11.08 -10.83 2.20
N PHE A 43 12.36 -11.20 2.13
CA PHE A 43 13.12 -11.19 0.88
C PHE A 43 12.52 -12.15 -0.16
N LYS A 44 12.12 -13.35 0.27
CA LYS A 44 11.43 -14.31 -0.59
C LYS A 44 10.15 -13.70 -1.16
N MET A 45 9.27 -13.13 -0.33
CA MET A 45 8.03 -12.51 -0.78
C MET A 45 8.26 -11.38 -1.80
N ILE A 46 9.23 -10.49 -1.54
CA ILE A 46 9.51 -9.37 -2.43
C ILE A 46 10.15 -9.81 -3.74
N SER A 47 10.97 -10.86 -3.73
CA SER A 47 11.62 -11.39 -4.94
C SER A 47 10.69 -12.25 -5.82
N THR A 48 9.54 -12.70 -5.30
CA THR A 48 8.57 -13.53 -6.04
C THR A 48 7.44 -12.70 -6.66
N ASP A 49 6.29 -12.67 -6.02
CA ASP A 49 5.02 -12.10 -6.48
C ASP A 49 4.61 -10.88 -5.65
N GLN A 50 5.41 -10.50 -4.66
CA GLN A 50 5.14 -9.38 -3.75
C GLN A 50 3.81 -9.52 -3.00
N ASN A 51 3.41 -10.76 -2.71
CA ASN A 51 2.13 -11.04 -2.06
C ASN A 51 2.33 -11.35 -0.56
N PRO A 52 1.96 -10.43 0.36
CA PRO A 52 2.03 -10.70 1.80
C PRO A 52 0.80 -11.45 2.31
N PHE A 53 -0.19 -11.75 1.45
CA PHE A 53 -1.48 -12.31 1.88
C PHE A 53 -1.52 -13.84 1.84
N THR A 54 -0.36 -14.50 1.81
CA THR A 54 -0.27 -15.95 1.73
C THR A 54 -0.15 -16.58 3.12
N PRO A 55 -0.61 -17.84 3.32
CA PRO A 55 -0.50 -18.54 4.59
C PRO A 55 0.94 -18.70 5.11
N GLU A 56 1.94 -18.62 4.23
CA GLU A 56 3.37 -18.70 4.58
C GLU A 56 3.90 -17.40 5.23
N ASN A 57 3.13 -16.32 5.21
CA ASN A 57 3.49 -15.09 5.91
C ASN A 57 3.53 -15.34 7.43
N ASN A 58 4.74 -15.41 7.96
CA ASN A 58 5.04 -15.62 9.37
C ASN A 58 5.48 -14.33 10.08
N TYR A 59 5.43 -13.19 9.39
CA TYR A 59 6.02 -11.94 9.86
C TYR A 59 4.97 -10.87 10.14
N ALA A 60 3.74 -10.98 9.66
CA ALA A 60 2.68 -10.02 9.98
C ALA A 60 1.26 -10.60 9.83
N TYR A 61 0.34 -10.17 10.70
CA TYR A 61 -1.07 -10.51 10.60
C TYR A 61 -1.99 -9.43 11.19
N VAL A 62 -3.26 -9.48 10.78
CA VAL A 62 -4.38 -8.80 11.43
C VAL A 62 -5.34 -9.87 11.96
N MET A 63 -5.82 -9.69 13.18
CA MET A 63 -6.76 -10.58 13.84
C MET A 63 -7.95 -9.77 14.35
N ALA A 64 -9.17 -10.22 14.05
CA ALA A 64 -10.39 -9.61 14.54
C ALA A 64 -11.08 -10.56 15.52
N ILE A 65 -11.51 -10.02 16.66
CA ILE A 65 -12.19 -10.74 17.73
C ILE A 65 -13.54 -10.06 17.98
N ASP A 66 -14.61 -10.85 18.05
CA ASP A 66 -15.91 -10.38 18.49
C ASP A 66 -15.90 -10.17 20.01
N LYS A 67 -16.21 -8.96 20.48
CA LYS A 67 -16.12 -8.63 21.91
C LYS A 67 -17.21 -9.31 22.75
N LYS A 68 -18.33 -9.69 22.14
CA LYS A 68 -19.46 -10.30 22.85
C LYS A 68 -19.23 -11.78 23.11
N SER A 69 -18.80 -12.54 22.11
CA SER A 69 -18.55 -13.97 22.24
C SER A 69 -17.10 -14.29 22.61
N SER A 70 -16.17 -13.34 22.44
CA SER A 70 -14.72 -13.55 22.51
C SER A 70 -14.19 -14.51 21.44
N ASP A 71 -14.98 -14.79 20.40
CA ASP A 71 -14.54 -15.63 19.28
C ASP A 71 -13.62 -14.84 18.35
N THR A 72 -12.59 -15.52 17.85
CA THR A 72 -11.79 -14.98 16.74
C THR A 72 -12.59 -15.10 15.45
N LEU A 73 -12.95 -13.95 14.87
CA LEU A 73 -13.65 -13.87 13.58
C LEU A 73 -12.72 -14.30 12.44
N PHE A 74 -11.51 -13.76 12.44
CA PHE A 74 -10.45 -14.17 11.51
C PHE A 74 -9.06 -13.84 12.04
N LYS A 75 -8.06 -14.52 11.48
CA LYS A 75 -6.64 -14.14 11.57
C LYS A 75 -6.04 -14.25 10.17
N SER A 76 -5.76 -13.11 9.55
CA SER A 76 -5.33 -13.03 8.16
C SER A 76 -3.91 -12.48 8.06
N PRO A 77 -3.07 -13.03 7.16
CA PRO A 77 -1.81 -12.43 6.76
C PRO A 77 -1.96 -10.95 6.35
N SER A 78 -0.94 -10.15 6.62
CA SER A 78 -0.94 -8.71 6.29
C SER A 78 0.45 -8.21 5.88
N PRO A 79 0.56 -7.02 5.27
CA PRO A 79 1.80 -6.24 5.33
C PRO A 79 2.10 -5.78 6.78
N ALA A 80 3.26 -5.14 6.98
CA ALA A 80 3.50 -4.41 8.24
C ALA A 80 2.69 -3.12 8.26
N LEU A 81 1.73 -3.03 9.18
CA LEU A 81 0.87 -1.88 9.39
C LEU A 81 1.37 -1.08 10.58
N THR A 82 1.24 0.24 10.53
CA THR A 82 1.57 1.13 11.65
C THR A 82 0.33 1.79 12.24
N HIS A 83 -0.80 1.71 11.55
CA HIS A 83 -2.08 2.22 12.01
C HIS A 83 -3.22 1.35 11.47
N ILE A 84 -4.28 1.20 12.26
CA ILE A 84 -5.54 0.56 11.86
C ILE A 84 -6.70 1.45 12.29
N GLU A 85 -7.70 1.53 11.42
CA GLU A 85 -9.00 2.11 11.72
C GLU A 85 -10.11 1.14 11.28
N VAL A 86 -11.26 1.20 11.94
CA VAL A 86 -12.43 0.38 11.65
C VAL A 86 -13.54 1.32 11.17
N SER A 87 -14.26 0.95 10.12
CA SER A 87 -15.39 1.75 9.63
C SER A 87 -16.48 1.90 10.68
N ASP A 88 -17.26 2.98 10.62
CA ASP A 88 -18.33 3.26 11.58
C ASP A 88 -19.40 2.16 11.66
N ASP A 89 -19.66 1.47 10.53
CA ASP A 89 -20.56 0.32 10.44
C ASP A 89 -19.90 -1.02 10.87
N GLU A 90 -18.64 -0.96 11.30
CA GLU A 90 -17.78 -2.07 11.68
C GLU A 90 -17.68 -3.18 10.62
N GLN A 91 -17.93 -2.88 9.34
CA GLN A 91 -17.85 -3.87 8.26
C GLN A 91 -16.44 -3.99 7.65
N TYR A 92 -15.60 -2.97 7.84
CA TYR A 92 -14.28 -2.88 7.22
C TYR A 92 -13.20 -2.51 8.23
N ILE A 93 -12.04 -3.16 8.09
CA ILE A 93 -10.83 -2.87 8.87
C ILE A 93 -9.79 -2.35 7.88
N ILE A 94 -9.35 -1.11 8.06
CA ILE A 94 -8.40 -0.42 7.19
C ILE A 94 -7.06 -0.31 7.88
N GLY A 95 -6.02 -0.90 7.29
CA GLY A 95 -4.65 -0.79 7.73
C GLY A 95 -3.86 0.15 6.83
N ILE A 96 -3.08 1.05 7.42
CA ILE A 96 -2.11 1.89 6.70
C ILE A 96 -0.72 1.84 7.31
N THR A 97 0.29 2.22 6.52
CA THR A 97 1.69 2.20 6.94
C THR A 97 2.55 3.18 6.17
N ASN A 98 3.55 3.73 6.85
CA ASN A 98 4.64 4.49 6.22
C ASN A 98 5.83 3.57 5.89
N ILE A 99 5.82 2.29 6.26
CA ILE A 99 6.91 1.36 5.97
C ILE A 99 6.88 1.00 4.47
N MET A 100 8.00 1.28 3.79
CA MET A 100 8.23 1.00 2.38
C MET A 100 9.16 -0.20 2.18
N LEU A 101 10.25 -0.32 2.96
CA LEU A 101 11.25 -1.36 2.73
C LEU A 101 10.66 -2.76 2.90
N TRP A 102 10.67 -3.51 1.80
CA TRP A 102 10.11 -4.86 1.71
C TRP A 102 8.64 -4.95 2.15
N ASN A 103 7.89 -3.87 2.02
CA ASN A 103 6.48 -3.82 2.34
C ASN A 103 5.68 -3.48 1.08
N PRO A 104 5.03 -4.47 0.45
CA PRO A 104 4.54 -4.33 -0.92
C PRO A 104 3.24 -3.52 -1.04
N PHE A 105 2.57 -3.24 0.08
CA PHE A 105 1.33 -2.46 0.13
C PHE A 105 1.33 -1.54 1.35
N GLN A 106 0.95 -0.28 1.14
CA GLN A 106 0.89 0.75 2.18
C GLN A 106 -0.53 0.93 2.73
N LEU A 107 -1.53 0.44 1.99
CA LEU A 107 -2.92 0.44 2.41
C LEU A 107 -3.56 -0.91 2.11
N VAL A 108 -4.33 -1.43 3.07
CA VAL A 108 -5.13 -2.65 2.92
C VAL A 108 -6.46 -2.47 3.63
N ALA A 109 -7.54 -2.97 3.03
CA ALA A 109 -8.86 -3.07 3.62
C ALA A 109 -9.29 -4.54 3.72
N TYR A 110 -9.77 -4.94 4.89
CA TYR A 110 -10.32 -6.26 5.15
C TYR A 110 -11.82 -6.18 5.41
N ASN A 111 -12.57 -7.21 5.03
CA ASN A 111 -13.93 -7.43 5.54
C ASN A 111 -13.90 -8.29 6.82
N LEU A 112 -15.06 -8.50 7.46
CA LEU A 112 -15.19 -9.34 8.66
C LEU A 112 -14.94 -10.84 8.47
N LYS A 113 -14.80 -11.31 7.22
CA LYS A 113 -14.34 -12.68 6.91
C LYS A 113 -12.82 -12.79 6.84
N GLY A 114 -12.12 -11.66 6.91
CA GLY A 114 -10.67 -11.58 6.75
C GLY A 114 -10.21 -11.55 5.29
N ASP A 115 -11.13 -11.38 4.33
CA ASP A 115 -10.78 -11.20 2.92
C ASP A 115 -10.24 -9.79 2.68
N VAL A 116 -9.18 -9.69 1.88
CA VAL A 116 -8.68 -8.40 1.39
C VAL A 116 -9.62 -7.89 0.29
N VAL A 117 -10.40 -6.86 0.59
CA VAL A 117 -11.35 -6.24 -0.37
C VAL A 117 -10.71 -5.11 -1.16
N TYR A 118 -9.66 -4.49 -0.63
CA TYR A 118 -8.89 -3.47 -1.32
C TYR A 118 -7.45 -3.45 -0.81
N LYS A 119 -6.50 -3.14 -1.68
CA LYS A 119 -5.10 -2.95 -1.31
C LYS A 119 -4.45 -2.00 -2.30
N ARG A 120 -3.45 -1.24 -1.83
CA ARG A 120 -2.73 -0.31 -2.69
C ARG A 120 -1.30 -0.14 -2.22
N HIS A 121 -0.38 -0.20 -3.16
CA HIS A 121 0.96 0.32 -2.95
C HIS A 121 0.95 1.83 -3.21
N ILE A 122 1.63 2.58 -2.36
CA ILE A 122 1.74 4.02 -2.48
C ILE A 122 3.20 4.36 -2.74
N THR A 123 3.42 5.28 -3.67
CA THR A 123 4.73 5.85 -3.99
C THR A 123 4.62 7.35 -4.16
N SER A 124 5.70 8.08 -3.91
CA SER A 124 5.84 9.51 -4.21
C SER A 124 5.98 9.79 -5.71
N ILE A 125 6.45 8.83 -6.51
CA ILE A 125 6.77 9.03 -7.93
C ILE A 125 6.11 7.97 -8.81
N GLU A 126 5.41 8.42 -9.84
CA GLU A 126 4.80 7.57 -10.87
C GLU A 126 5.27 8.01 -12.25
N ALA A 127 5.05 7.20 -13.28
CA ALA A 127 5.10 7.67 -14.65
C ALA A 127 3.72 8.18 -15.07
N LYS A 128 3.65 9.39 -15.64
CA LYS A 128 2.40 9.98 -16.14
C LYS A 128 2.37 9.87 -17.67
N LEU A 129 1.43 9.10 -18.19
CA LEU A 129 1.27 8.83 -19.62
C LEU A 129 -0.08 9.38 -20.08
N ASP A 130 -0.10 10.03 -21.24
CA ASP A 130 -1.36 10.27 -21.94
C ASP A 130 -1.85 8.99 -22.65
N SER A 131 -2.95 9.08 -23.39
CA SER A 131 -3.52 7.93 -24.10
C SER A 131 -2.61 7.38 -25.21
N ALA A 132 -1.83 8.25 -25.88
CA ALA A 132 -0.93 7.84 -26.95
C ALA A 132 0.32 7.16 -26.38
N ASP A 133 0.92 7.74 -25.35
CA ASP A 133 2.06 7.17 -24.62
C ASP A 133 1.70 5.84 -23.97
N PHE A 134 0.50 5.73 -23.37
CA PHE A 134 0.05 4.49 -22.76
C PHE A 134 -0.15 3.38 -23.80
N LYS A 135 -0.71 3.72 -24.98
CA LYS A 135 -0.83 2.77 -26.10
C LYS A 135 0.54 2.34 -26.61
N TYR A 136 1.48 3.27 -26.75
CA TYR A 136 2.86 2.97 -27.13
C TYR A 136 3.51 2.04 -26.09
N PHE A 137 3.39 2.35 -24.80
CA PHE A 137 3.92 1.58 -23.70
C PHE A 137 3.40 0.13 -23.73
N LYS A 138 2.08 -0.03 -23.79
CA LYS A 138 1.41 -1.34 -23.82
C LYS A 138 1.87 -2.21 -24.99
N ASN A 139 2.06 -1.61 -26.17
CA ASN A 139 2.42 -2.35 -27.38
C ASN A 139 3.90 -2.72 -27.43
N ASN A 140 4.79 -1.80 -27.04
CA ASN A 140 6.24 -1.98 -27.17
C ASN A 140 6.88 -2.67 -25.95
N TYR A 141 6.21 -2.61 -24.78
CA TYR A 141 6.71 -3.18 -23.53
C TYR A 141 5.70 -4.14 -22.89
N SER A 142 5.05 -4.98 -23.70
CA SER A 142 3.91 -5.83 -23.31
C SER A 142 4.18 -6.72 -22.09
N LYS A 143 5.38 -7.28 -21.93
CA LYS A 143 5.77 -8.06 -20.75
C LYS A 143 5.79 -7.21 -19.47
N GLY A 144 6.39 -6.02 -19.54
CA GLY A 144 6.43 -5.09 -18.41
C GLY A 144 5.04 -4.54 -18.08
N PHE A 145 4.25 -4.20 -19.11
CA PHE A 145 2.85 -3.83 -18.95
C PHE A 145 2.05 -4.91 -18.23
N LYS A 146 2.16 -6.18 -18.66
CA LYS A 146 1.45 -7.30 -18.03
C LYS A 146 1.85 -7.46 -16.56
N HIS A 147 3.15 -7.39 -16.25
CA HIS A 147 3.63 -7.49 -14.87
C HIS A 147 3.07 -6.37 -13.97
N LEU A 148 3.11 -5.12 -14.45
CA LEU A 148 2.58 -3.96 -13.72
C LEU A 148 1.06 -4.03 -13.55
N GLN A 149 0.35 -4.58 -14.54
CA GLN A 149 -1.07 -4.82 -14.46
C GLN A 149 -1.42 -5.92 -13.44
N GLU A 150 -0.66 -7.02 -13.41
CA GLU A 150 -0.82 -8.11 -12.42
C GLU A 150 -0.57 -7.63 -10.98
N LEU A 151 0.32 -6.65 -10.80
CA LEU A 151 0.60 -6.00 -9.51
C LEU A 151 -0.35 -4.84 -9.16
N ASP A 152 -1.35 -4.56 -10.00
CA ASP A 152 -2.28 -3.43 -9.88
C ASP A 152 -1.60 -2.06 -9.73
N ARG A 153 -0.61 -1.78 -10.58
CA ARG A 153 0.21 -0.55 -10.55
C ARG A 153 -0.15 0.49 -11.60
N ILE A 154 -1.28 0.32 -12.29
CA ILE A 154 -1.69 1.18 -13.41
C ILE A 154 -3.04 1.82 -13.08
N HIS A 155 -3.05 3.14 -12.92
CA HIS A 155 -4.21 3.91 -12.48
C HIS A 155 -4.62 4.94 -13.53
N LEU A 156 -5.91 5.02 -13.85
CA LEU A 156 -6.45 6.07 -14.72
C LEU A 156 -7.01 7.20 -13.84
N TYR A 157 -6.47 8.41 -13.98
CA TYR A 157 -6.89 9.58 -13.23
C TYR A 157 -6.90 10.82 -14.12
N LYS A 158 -8.04 11.53 -14.17
CA LYS A 158 -8.25 12.76 -14.97
C LYS A 158 -7.74 12.64 -16.43
N GLY A 159 -7.96 11.48 -17.05
CA GLY A 159 -7.59 11.22 -18.45
C GLY A 159 -6.13 10.80 -18.69
N TYR A 160 -5.32 10.68 -17.63
CA TYR A 160 -3.94 10.20 -17.70
C TYR A 160 -3.78 8.85 -17.02
N TYR A 161 -2.84 8.05 -17.51
CA TYR A 161 -2.41 6.81 -16.89
C TYR A 161 -1.20 7.07 -16.01
N TYR A 162 -1.34 6.80 -14.73
CA TYR A 162 -0.28 6.85 -13.73
C TYR A 162 0.20 5.43 -13.45
N ILE A 163 1.51 5.22 -13.56
CA ILE A 163 2.12 3.89 -13.43
C ILE A 163 3.17 3.94 -12.34
N ASP A 164 2.98 3.14 -11.30
CA ASP A 164 3.99 2.90 -10.26
C ASP A 164 4.94 1.77 -10.69
N PHE A 165 6.21 2.09 -10.91
CA PHE A 165 7.16 1.17 -11.52
C PHE A 165 8.48 1.02 -10.76
N LEU A 166 8.77 1.86 -9.78
CA LEU A 166 10.07 1.86 -9.11
C LEU A 166 10.24 0.64 -8.18
N SER A 167 9.17 0.20 -7.52
CA SER A 167 9.18 -0.98 -6.64
C SER A 167 8.73 -2.27 -7.32
N ALA A 168 8.37 -2.23 -8.60
CA ALA A 168 7.88 -3.37 -9.39
C ALA A 168 9.01 -4.27 -9.93
N ASN A 169 9.95 -4.68 -9.07
CA ASN A 169 11.10 -5.54 -9.40
C ASN A 169 12.04 -4.94 -10.46
N MET A 170 12.34 -3.64 -10.39
CA MET A 170 13.45 -3.04 -11.13
C MET A 170 14.80 -3.47 -10.52
N PRO A 171 15.85 -3.72 -11.33
CA PRO A 171 15.89 -3.69 -12.80
C PRO A 171 15.64 -5.07 -13.44
N THR A 172 15.07 -6.06 -12.74
CA THR A 172 15.04 -7.45 -13.21
C THR A 172 13.87 -7.73 -14.15
N LYS A 173 12.62 -7.51 -13.71
CA LYS A 173 11.43 -7.93 -14.47
C LYS A 173 10.98 -6.91 -15.51
N ILE A 174 11.27 -5.63 -15.30
CA ILE A 174 10.74 -4.54 -16.13
C ILE A 174 11.82 -3.59 -16.64
N LYS A 175 13.09 -4.00 -16.75
CA LYS A 175 14.22 -3.11 -17.11
C LYS A 175 13.94 -2.12 -18.24
N GLU A 176 13.54 -2.62 -19.41
CA GLU A 176 13.31 -1.80 -20.60
C GLU A 176 12.08 -0.92 -20.46
N ALA A 177 11.00 -1.48 -19.91
CA ALA A 177 9.78 -0.76 -19.58
C ALA A 177 10.06 0.37 -18.58
N GLY A 178 10.81 0.10 -17.51
CA GLY A 178 11.21 1.05 -16.49
C GLY A 178 12.10 2.16 -17.05
N ASN A 179 13.02 1.84 -17.97
CA ASN A 179 13.82 2.85 -18.66
C ASN A 179 12.99 3.78 -19.57
N TYR A 180 11.84 3.31 -20.06
CA TYR A 180 10.88 4.16 -20.74
C TYR A 180 10.10 5.02 -19.73
N LEU A 181 9.52 4.38 -18.71
CA LEU A 181 8.68 5.02 -17.70
C LEU A 181 9.41 6.09 -16.88
N ILE A 182 10.69 5.88 -16.55
CA ILE A 182 11.52 6.84 -15.78
C ILE A 182 11.66 8.20 -16.49
N LYS A 183 11.57 8.23 -17.82
CA LYS A 183 11.62 9.47 -18.61
C LYS A 183 10.32 10.28 -18.50
N LEU A 184 9.24 9.62 -18.11
CA LEU A 184 7.89 10.19 -17.94
C LEU A 184 7.52 10.36 -16.47
N LYS A 185 8.52 10.40 -15.58
CA LYS A 185 8.30 10.51 -14.14
C LYS A 185 7.56 11.80 -13.78
N SER A 186 6.67 11.69 -12.81
CA SER A 186 5.85 12.74 -12.23
C SER A 186 5.66 12.43 -10.75
N ASN A 187 5.28 13.44 -9.97
CA ASN A 187 4.74 13.21 -8.64
C ASN A 187 3.49 12.32 -8.72
N ASN A 188 3.16 11.68 -7.59
CA ASN A 188 1.96 10.88 -7.46
C ASN A 188 0.70 11.68 -7.82
N HIS A 189 -0.26 11.04 -8.52
CA HIS A 189 -1.51 11.71 -8.90
C HIS A 189 -2.45 12.08 -7.74
N LEU A 190 -2.27 11.47 -6.57
CA LEU A 190 -3.11 11.69 -5.40
C LEU A 190 -2.72 12.96 -4.64
N SER A 191 -1.42 13.22 -4.52
CA SER A 191 -0.88 14.43 -3.89
C SER A 191 0.57 14.67 -4.34
N ASP A 192 0.90 15.94 -4.53
CA ASP A 192 2.27 16.41 -4.79
C ASP A 192 3.14 16.40 -3.52
N ASP A 193 2.53 16.24 -2.34
CA ASP A 193 3.18 16.30 -1.03
C ASP A 193 3.66 14.93 -0.55
N PHE A 194 3.48 13.88 -1.36
CA PHE A 194 4.03 12.57 -1.06
C PHE A 194 5.55 12.60 -1.22
N SER A 195 6.27 12.00 -0.28
CA SER A 195 7.72 11.90 -0.33
C SER A 195 8.20 10.55 0.21
N GLU A 196 9.43 10.17 -0.13
CA GLU A 196 10.04 8.92 0.30
C GLU A 196 11.45 9.18 0.80
N THR A 197 11.90 8.34 1.73
CA THR A 197 13.33 8.17 1.97
C THR A 197 13.91 7.22 0.93
N THR A 198 15.24 7.11 0.87
CA THR A 198 15.89 6.22 -0.09
C THR A 198 15.51 4.74 0.07
N SER A 199 15.02 4.33 1.23
CA SER A 199 14.93 2.91 1.55
C SER A 199 13.75 2.53 2.42
N ASN A 200 13.44 3.27 3.50
CA ASN A 200 12.57 2.73 4.54
C ASN A 200 11.15 3.26 4.55
N TYR A 201 10.96 4.54 4.24
CA TYR A 201 9.70 5.20 4.53
C TYR A 201 9.14 5.90 3.31
N ILE A 202 7.82 5.91 3.29
CA ILE A 202 7.01 6.80 2.48
C ILE A 202 6.16 7.66 3.40
N PHE A 203 6.14 8.96 3.14
CA PHE A 203 5.30 9.94 3.82
C PHE A 203 4.17 10.30 2.87
N TRP A 204 3.00 9.69 3.07
CA TRP A 204 1.84 9.84 2.18
C TRP A 204 0.52 10.13 2.90
N TYR A 205 0.55 10.20 4.22
CA TYR A 205 -0.56 10.66 5.02
C TYR A 205 -0.07 11.46 6.23
N GLN A 206 -0.97 12.22 6.85
CA GLN A 206 -0.71 12.95 8.08
C GLN A 206 -0.55 11.98 9.27
N GLU A 207 0.67 11.61 9.62
CA GLU A 207 0.94 10.54 10.60
C GLU A 207 0.38 10.82 12.00
N SER A 208 0.39 12.07 12.45
CA SER A 208 -0.12 12.46 13.77
C SER A 208 -1.63 12.29 13.91
N ASP A 209 -2.36 12.38 12.79
CA ASP A 209 -3.81 12.27 12.73
C ASP A 209 -4.21 11.94 11.28
N PRO A 210 -4.23 10.64 10.90
CA PRO A 210 -4.48 10.23 9.52
C PRO A 210 -5.86 10.67 9.01
N LYS A 211 -6.81 10.90 9.93
CA LYS A 211 -8.22 11.21 9.67
C LYS A 211 -8.77 10.37 8.52
N LEU A 212 -8.77 9.04 8.66
CA LEU A 212 -9.39 8.23 7.64
C LEU A 212 -10.89 8.56 7.60
N GLU A 213 -11.41 8.73 6.39
CA GLU A 213 -12.85 8.69 6.18
C GLU A 213 -13.13 7.48 5.30
N ILE A 214 -13.98 6.60 5.80
CA ILE A 214 -14.32 5.34 5.17
C ILE A 214 -15.79 5.44 4.75
N CYS A 215 -16.05 5.42 3.44
CA CYS A 215 -17.42 5.40 2.95
C CYS A 215 -17.75 4.02 2.39
N SER A 216 -18.75 3.40 3.00
CA SER A 216 -19.35 2.15 2.55
C SER A 216 -20.78 2.39 2.10
N LEU A 217 -21.12 1.79 0.96
CA LEU A 217 -22.50 1.45 0.62
C LEU A 217 -22.83 0.09 1.25
N PRO A 218 -24.11 -0.31 1.39
CA PRO A 218 -24.46 -1.62 1.90
C PRO A 218 -23.70 -2.74 1.18
N ASN A 219 -22.81 -3.42 1.89
CA ASN A 219 -21.93 -4.50 1.40
C ASN A 219 -20.86 -4.09 0.37
N LYS A 220 -20.58 -2.80 0.17
CA LYS A 220 -19.52 -2.34 -0.74
C LYS A 220 -18.74 -1.18 -0.11
N LEU A 221 -17.43 -1.34 -0.01
CA LEU A 221 -16.52 -0.24 0.28
C LEU A 221 -16.37 0.62 -0.98
N ASP A 222 -16.75 1.90 -0.89
CA ASP A 222 -16.83 2.81 -2.05
C ASP A 222 -15.55 3.64 -2.19
N TYR A 223 -15.13 4.31 -1.12
CA TYR A 223 -13.86 5.02 -1.09
C TYR A 223 -13.24 5.04 0.31
N ILE A 224 -11.93 5.25 0.31
CA ILE A 224 -11.16 5.64 1.50
C ILE A 224 -10.56 7.01 1.20
N SER A 225 -10.59 7.94 2.14
CA SER A 225 -9.89 9.21 2.03
C SER A 225 -9.06 9.49 3.26
N LEU A 226 -7.94 10.19 3.08
CA LEU A 226 -7.01 10.56 4.14
C LEU A 226 -6.51 11.99 3.90
N LEU A 227 -5.87 12.57 4.90
CA LEU A 227 -5.06 13.76 4.71
C LEU A 227 -3.65 13.37 4.29
N ASP A 228 -3.10 14.05 3.28
CA ASP A 228 -1.68 13.97 2.92
C ASP A 228 -0.80 14.65 4.00
N PRO A 229 0.54 14.61 3.88
CA PRO A 229 1.43 15.20 4.88
C PRO A 229 1.23 16.69 5.15
N GLU A 230 0.67 17.45 4.22
CA GLU A 230 0.39 18.89 4.35
C GLU A 230 -1.06 19.17 4.77
N GLY A 231 -1.85 18.13 5.02
CA GLY A 231 -3.23 18.24 5.50
C GLY A 231 -4.27 18.38 4.39
N ASN A 232 -3.92 18.15 3.12
CA ASN A 232 -4.89 18.16 2.02
C ASN A 232 -5.57 16.80 1.89
N ARG A 233 -6.89 16.79 1.71
CA ARG A 233 -7.64 15.53 1.55
C ARG A 233 -7.52 14.97 0.15
N PHE A 234 -7.18 13.69 0.03
CA PHE A 234 -7.20 12.94 -1.21
C PHE A 234 -8.07 11.68 -1.10
N TYR A 235 -8.55 11.18 -2.24
CA TYR A 235 -9.53 10.10 -2.30
C TYR A 235 -8.99 8.90 -3.09
N LEU A 236 -9.16 7.72 -2.50
CA LEU A 236 -8.88 6.42 -3.09
C LEU A 236 -10.21 5.76 -3.45
N MET A 237 -10.61 5.90 -4.72
CA MET A 237 -11.83 5.29 -5.24
C MET A 237 -11.65 3.77 -5.41
N ILE A 238 -12.60 2.99 -4.91
CA ILE A 238 -12.56 1.53 -4.93
C ILE A 238 -13.54 1.04 -6.01
N LYS A 239 -12.99 0.35 -7.00
CA LYS A 239 -13.75 -0.07 -8.20
C LYS A 239 -14.59 -1.31 -7.90
#